data_AF-A0A235IWE1-F1
#
_entry.id   AF-A0A235IWE1-F1
#
_cell.length_a   1.000
_cell.length_b   1.000
_cell.length_c   1.000
_cell.angle_alpha   90.00
_cell.angle_beta   90.00
_cell.angle_gamma   90.00
#
_symmetry.space_group_name_H-M   'P 1'
#
loop_
_entity.id
_entity.type
_entity.pdbx_description
1 polymer ?
#
loop_
_entity_poly.entity_id
_entity_poly.type
_entity_poly.pdbx_seq_one_letter_code
_entity_poly.pdbx_strand_id
1 'polypeptide(L)'
;RFIKKLDKSFTIKYEQSNSDKSHTSQKWRIWSVHSDNSGSDENVAFIKDITNAVKNFDALFTSPSLGTGLDISEYHFDVVFGVFHGVSQTATECAQQLYRYRPKVPFHIWVAPRPPFGYQDTNAAKIKERLLQTNEMTAFLLRIDRQTGKRGAEKDWALEAYCQIMANRHYSLNNLRDDLRSLLTEMGNTFIYVGSDSDPQSLESLKAAAQALDRAHNSAVAKANNITLSEYRARQSKDYLDPNEIFECEKFRISDSYGIEVTESLVEMDKGGRLIRAIAGLEAILAPPEESFTDPKTGQSYPTPPTIVTQKDRTERDNLPLCIDWGNYSARWLARFNLGLHQILSSLMKGDEVTGDDSTLLKMTAIAKNCAAHVKAILGFTIPLDCKPIWLLATLVEQLGLKLTFRKQGKRGQQVKLFSLDKEELEFAMHVIAHRVEKRNQKENRTYYAAQTPAVYSISPNQQPVSTPPPNAIGNSHCQGEDTTVYVPPQTDRITLLHCVEILRSGISRGVEAIKGILKRWQSDLRWETVLELEAIAANELRLVEAQVPEFYSLLNEEVLPMEGG
;
A
#
# COMPACT_ATOMS: atom_id res chain seq x y z
N ARG A 1 -13.13 7.52 7.02
CA ARG A 1 -13.89 7.14 8.26
C ARG A 1 -14.01 8.28 9.29
N PHE A 2 -12.94 8.99 9.68
CA PHE A 2 -13.04 10.09 10.66
C PHE A 2 -13.97 11.22 10.20
N ILE A 3 -13.82 11.71 8.95
CA ILE A 3 -14.71 12.73 8.36
C ILE A 3 -16.18 12.30 8.40
N LYS A 4 -16.49 11.06 8.00
CA LYS A 4 -17.86 10.50 8.09
C LYS A 4 -18.41 10.55 9.52
N LYS A 5 -17.59 10.20 10.52
CA LYS A 5 -17.99 10.25 11.94
C LYS A 5 -18.27 11.67 12.40
N LEU A 6 -17.42 12.63 12.00
CA LEU A 6 -17.64 14.05 12.29
C LEU A 6 -18.95 14.51 11.67
N ASP A 7 -19.10 14.39 10.35
CA ASP A 7 -20.31 14.77 9.62
C ASP A 7 -21.59 14.18 10.26
N LYS A 8 -21.54 12.89 10.58
CA LYS A 8 -22.64 12.22 11.27
C LYS A 8 -22.87 12.75 12.69
N SER A 9 -21.82 13.06 13.45
CA SER A 9 -21.96 13.63 14.81
C SER A 9 -22.54 15.05 14.82
N PHE A 10 -22.30 15.85 13.79
CA PHE A 10 -22.94 17.16 13.62
C PHE A 10 -24.41 17.06 13.17
N THR A 11 -24.80 15.91 12.61
CA THR A 11 -26.17 15.66 12.10
C THR A 11 -27.04 14.88 13.09
N ILE A 12 -26.46 14.06 13.97
CA ILE A 12 -27.18 13.31 15.01
C ILE A 12 -27.48 14.24 16.19
N LYS A 13 -28.77 14.43 16.51
CA LYS A 13 -29.20 15.02 17.78
C LYS A 13 -28.86 14.04 18.91
N TYR A 14 -27.96 14.44 19.80
CA TYR A 14 -27.87 13.79 21.11
C TYR A 14 -29.01 14.33 21.97
N GLU A 15 -30.14 13.61 22.01
CA GLU A 15 -31.18 13.88 23.01
C GLU A 15 -30.70 13.34 24.35
N GLN A 16 -30.22 14.24 25.22
CA GLN A 16 -30.10 13.93 26.64
C GLN A 16 -31.43 14.29 27.31
N SER A 17 -32.04 13.31 27.95
CA SER A 17 -33.07 13.54 28.94
C SER A 17 -32.51 14.44 30.06
N ASN A 18 -33.21 15.54 30.30
CA ASN A 18 -33.05 16.48 31.42
C ASN A 18 -31.73 17.28 31.48
N SER A 19 -31.70 18.41 30.77
CA SER A 19 -31.31 19.68 31.40
C SER A 19 -31.96 20.85 30.67
N ASP A 20 -32.77 21.64 31.39
CA ASP A 20 -33.35 22.89 30.92
C ASP A 20 -32.27 23.92 30.61
N LYS A 21 -31.79 23.96 29.37
CA LYS A 21 -31.27 25.17 28.71
C LYS A 21 -31.62 25.13 27.23
N SER A 22 -32.52 26.01 26.82
CA SER A 22 -32.91 26.25 25.43
C SER A 22 -31.73 26.87 24.64
N HIS A 23 -30.81 26.04 24.15
CA HIS A 23 -29.99 26.41 23.01
C HIS A 23 -30.60 25.77 21.77
N THR A 24 -31.32 26.56 21.00
CA THR A 24 -31.69 26.21 19.63
C THR A 24 -30.42 25.84 18.86
N SER A 25 -30.24 24.55 18.57
CA SER A 25 -29.12 24.02 17.79
C SER A 25 -29.12 24.69 16.42
N GLN A 26 -28.14 25.57 16.19
CA GLN A 26 -27.87 26.14 14.88
C GLN A 26 -27.51 24.98 13.94
N LYS A 27 -28.30 24.81 12.87
CA LYS A 27 -28.08 23.76 11.88
C LYS A 27 -27.00 24.22 10.90
N TRP A 28 -25.77 23.75 11.10
CA TRP A 28 -24.64 24.05 10.24
C TRP A 28 -24.85 23.43 8.84
N ARG A 29 -24.53 24.19 7.79
CA ARG A 29 -24.48 23.69 6.40
C ARG A 29 -23.11 23.09 6.17
N ILE A 30 -23.03 21.77 6.15
CA ILE A 30 -21.77 21.03 6.06
C ILE A 30 -21.66 20.39 4.67
N TRP A 31 -20.49 20.51 4.05
CA TRP A 31 -20.12 19.74 2.88
C TRP A 31 -18.93 18.85 3.19
N SER A 32 -18.96 17.57 2.81
CA SER A 32 -17.91 16.60 3.12
C SER A 32 -17.38 15.92 1.85
N VAL A 33 -16.06 15.98 1.66
CA VAL A 33 -15.36 15.33 0.54
C VAL A 33 -14.29 14.39 1.06
N HIS A 34 -14.40 13.12 0.72
CA HIS A 34 -13.50 12.06 1.15
C HIS A 34 -13.35 10.99 0.07
N SER A 35 -12.39 10.07 0.22
CA SER A 35 -12.10 9.00 -0.74
C SER A 35 -13.32 8.30 -1.32
N ASP A 36 -14.35 8.07 -0.49
CA ASP A 36 -15.50 7.25 -0.88
C ASP A 36 -16.55 8.04 -1.69
N ASN A 37 -16.45 9.36 -1.80
CA ASN A 37 -17.41 10.20 -2.53
C ASN A 37 -16.74 11.22 -3.48
N SER A 38 -15.41 11.34 -3.48
CA SER A 38 -14.70 12.35 -4.28
C SER A 38 -14.87 12.18 -5.79
N GLY A 39 -15.23 10.98 -6.25
CA GLY A 39 -15.54 10.71 -7.66
C GLY A 39 -17.00 10.90 -8.05
N SER A 40 -17.89 11.30 -7.12
CA SER A 40 -19.30 11.53 -7.44
C SER A 40 -19.47 12.76 -8.33
N ASP A 41 -20.47 12.77 -9.20
CA ASP A 41 -20.73 13.89 -10.12
C ASP A 41 -20.92 15.20 -9.36
N GLU A 42 -21.57 15.16 -8.19
CA GLU A 42 -21.77 16.34 -7.33
C GLU A 42 -20.44 16.84 -6.76
N ASN A 43 -19.56 15.95 -6.32
CA ASN A 43 -18.26 16.34 -5.77
C ASN A 43 -17.29 16.80 -6.85
N VAL A 44 -17.31 16.17 -8.02
CA VAL A 44 -16.53 16.62 -9.18
C VAL A 44 -16.99 18.03 -9.61
N ALA A 45 -18.30 18.28 -9.65
CA ALA A 45 -18.84 19.62 -9.93
C ALA A 45 -18.47 20.62 -8.83
N PHE A 46 -18.61 20.24 -7.56
CA PHE A 46 -18.23 21.07 -6.41
C PHE A 46 -16.75 21.43 -6.44
N ILE A 47 -15.85 20.49 -6.74
CA ILE A 47 -14.40 20.72 -6.80
C ILE A 47 -14.06 21.65 -7.98
N LYS A 48 -14.71 21.48 -9.13
CA LYS A 48 -14.49 22.32 -10.31
C LYS A 48 -14.85 23.80 -10.07
N ASP A 49 -15.89 24.07 -9.29
CA ASP A 49 -16.34 25.43 -8.96
C ASP A 49 -16.18 25.74 -7.46
N ILE A 50 -15.11 25.23 -6.84
CA ILE A 50 -14.99 25.26 -5.38
C ILE A 50 -15.02 26.68 -4.81
N THR A 51 -14.40 27.64 -5.50
CA THR A 51 -14.36 29.05 -5.07
C THR A 51 -15.74 29.66 -4.87
N ASN A 52 -16.72 29.28 -5.69
CA ASN A 52 -18.10 29.75 -5.54
C ASN A 52 -18.93 28.80 -4.67
N ALA A 53 -18.74 27.49 -4.84
CA ALA A 53 -19.53 26.48 -4.15
C ALA A 53 -19.37 26.54 -2.62
N VAL A 54 -18.15 26.81 -2.12
CA VAL A 54 -17.89 26.90 -0.67
C VAL A 54 -18.71 27.98 0.04
N LYS A 55 -19.09 29.04 -0.68
CA LYS A 55 -19.86 30.18 -0.13
C LYS A 55 -21.22 29.76 0.45
N ASN A 56 -21.72 28.60 0.03
CA ASN A 56 -23.01 28.06 0.47
C ASN A 56 -22.94 27.26 1.78
N PHE A 57 -21.74 27.02 2.31
CA PHE A 57 -21.51 26.12 3.44
C PHE A 57 -20.81 26.82 4.59
N ASP A 58 -21.14 26.42 5.82
CA ASP A 58 -20.53 26.94 7.04
C ASP A 58 -19.28 26.12 7.41
N ALA A 59 -19.19 24.87 6.97
CA ALA A 59 -18.02 24.02 7.16
C ALA A 59 -17.77 23.11 5.96
N LEU A 60 -16.49 22.95 5.60
CA LEU A 60 -16.01 22.01 4.60
C LEU A 60 -15.11 20.97 5.28
N PHE A 61 -15.50 19.70 5.21
CA PHE A 61 -14.72 18.59 5.75
C PHE A 61 -14.01 17.83 4.63
N THR A 62 -12.69 17.72 4.70
CA THR A 62 -11.90 17.09 3.66
C THR A 62 -11.06 15.94 4.20
N SER A 63 -10.90 14.90 3.39
CA SER A 63 -9.88 13.86 3.58
C SER A 63 -8.68 14.12 2.67
N PRO A 64 -7.60 13.32 2.79
CA PRO A 64 -6.44 13.47 1.91
C PRO A 64 -6.72 13.36 0.41
N SER A 65 -7.90 12.85 0.03
CA SER A 65 -8.41 12.88 -1.35
C SER A 65 -8.44 14.28 -1.99
N LEU A 66 -8.50 15.36 -1.21
CA LEU A 66 -8.40 16.75 -1.68
C LEU A 66 -7.04 17.40 -1.40
N GLY A 67 -6.02 16.60 -1.07
CA GLY A 67 -4.69 17.13 -0.70
C GLY A 67 -3.94 17.81 -1.84
N THR A 68 -4.27 17.50 -3.09
CA THR A 68 -3.58 17.95 -4.30
C THR A 68 -4.53 18.62 -5.28
N GLY A 69 -4.07 19.67 -5.98
CA GLY A 69 -4.81 20.30 -7.08
C GLY A 69 -5.95 21.24 -6.69
N LEU A 70 -6.28 21.37 -5.40
CA LEU A 70 -7.28 22.31 -4.90
C LEU A 70 -6.66 23.66 -4.51
N ASP A 71 -7.35 24.76 -4.77
CA ASP A 71 -6.97 26.09 -4.32
C ASP A 71 -8.23 26.89 -3.91
N ILE A 72 -8.33 27.25 -2.62
CA ILE A 72 -9.41 28.11 -2.12
C ILE A 72 -8.78 29.44 -1.72
N SER A 73 -8.81 30.39 -2.64
CA SER A 73 -8.13 31.68 -2.50
C SER A 73 -8.97 32.78 -1.83
N GLU A 74 -10.30 32.67 -1.89
CA GLU A 74 -11.20 33.71 -1.36
C GLU A 74 -11.52 33.51 0.14
N TYR A 75 -11.61 34.62 0.88
CA TYR A 75 -12.01 34.61 2.30
C TYR A 75 -13.45 34.14 2.46
N HIS A 76 -13.69 33.20 3.38
CA HIS A 76 -14.99 32.57 3.63
C HIS A 76 -15.04 31.85 4.98
N PHE A 77 -14.02 31.06 5.33
CA PHE A 77 -13.94 30.36 6.62
C PHE A 77 -13.06 31.13 7.59
N ASP A 78 -13.52 31.29 8.84
CA ASP A 78 -12.78 32.04 9.86
C ASP A 78 -11.63 31.24 10.51
N VAL A 79 -11.59 29.93 10.29
CA VAL A 79 -10.66 29.02 10.99
C VAL A 79 -10.43 27.75 10.17
N VAL A 80 -9.23 27.17 10.28
CA VAL A 80 -8.90 25.85 9.71
C VAL A 80 -8.56 24.87 10.82
N PHE A 81 -9.14 23.67 10.78
CA PHE A 81 -8.83 22.57 11.69
C PHE A 81 -8.00 21.48 10.98
N GLY A 82 -6.92 21.03 11.62
CA GLY A 82 -6.10 19.91 11.14
C GLY A 82 -6.03 18.79 12.17
N VAL A 83 -6.43 17.57 11.81
CA VAL A 83 -6.39 16.40 12.70
C VAL A 83 -5.57 15.28 12.05
N PHE A 84 -4.32 15.14 12.46
CA PHE A 84 -3.35 14.26 11.81
C PHE A 84 -2.91 13.10 12.71
N HIS A 85 -3.21 11.86 12.31
CA HIS A 85 -2.99 10.68 13.12
C HIS A 85 -1.61 10.00 12.91
N GLY A 86 -0.76 10.47 11.99
CA GLY A 86 0.53 9.82 11.72
C GLY A 86 0.42 8.44 11.08
N VAL A 87 -0.61 8.22 10.26
CA VAL A 87 -0.86 6.92 9.59
C VAL A 87 -0.43 6.94 8.14
N SER A 88 -0.87 7.95 7.40
CA SER A 88 -0.84 7.92 5.94
C SER A 88 -0.36 9.21 5.31
N GLN A 89 0.07 10.20 6.08
CA GLN A 89 0.47 11.50 5.53
C GLN A 89 1.76 12.01 6.16
N THR A 90 2.71 12.45 5.33
CA THR A 90 3.94 13.11 5.78
C THR A 90 3.64 14.51 6.30
N ALA A 91 4.59 15.11 7.01
CA ALA A 91 4.48 16.49 7.48
C ALA A 91 4.27 17.49 6.34
N THR A 92 4.94 17.28 5.20
CA THR A 92 4.76 18.11 4.00
C THR A 92 3.36 17.99 3.40
N GLU A 93 2.81 16.78 3.33
CA GLU A 93 1.43 16.53 2.87
C GLU A 93 0.40 17.16 3.83
N CYS A 94 0.65 17.10 5.15
CA CYS A 94 -0.19 17.77 6.16
C CYS A 94 -0.15 19.30 6.04
N ALA A 95 1.05 19.88 5.91
CA ALA A 95 1.22 21.32 5.71
C ALA A 95 0.53 21.77 4.42
N GLN A 96 0.74 21.04 3.33
CA GLN A 96 0.11 21.32 2.05
C GLN A 96 -1.42 21.37 2.16
N GLN A 97 -2.02 20.47 2.95
CA GLN A 97 -3.47 20.45 3.19
C GLN A 97 -3.98 21.66 3.95
N LEU A 98 -3.29 22.07 5.02
CA LEU A 98 -3.65 23.27 5.78
C LEU A 98 -3.68 24.52 4.88
N TYR A 99 -2.69 24.63 3.98
CA TYR A 99 -2.52 25.76 3.08
C TYR A 99 -3.31 25.68 1.77
N ARG A 100 -4.24 24.72 1.63
CA ARG A 100 -5.22 24.74 0.53
C ARG A 100 -6.19 25.90 0.66
N TYR A 101 -6.47 26.32 1.90
CA TYR A 101 -7.13 27.58 2.19
C TYR A 101 -6.08 28.68 2.31
N ARG A 102 -6.04 29.60 1.34
CA ARG A 102 -5.03 30.67 1.27
C ARG A 102 -5.24 31.84 2.21
N PRO A 103 -6.50 32.24 2.54
CA PRO A 103 -6.72 33.33 3.48
C PRO A 103 -6.02 33.08 4.82
N LYS A 104 -5.42 34.14 5.37
CA LYS A 104 -4.67 34.07 6.63
C LYS A 104 -5.65 34.03 7.80
N VAL A 105 -5.92 32.82 8.29
CA VAL A 105 -6.79 32.57 9.44
C VAL A 105 -6.09 31.66 10.44
N PRO A 106 -6.53 31.65 11.72
CA PRO A 106 -5.96 30.75 12.72
C PRO A 106 -6.10 29.27 12.33
N PHE A 107 -5.03 28.51 12.58
CA PHE A 107 -5.02 27.06 12.43
C PHE A 107 -5.11 26.39 13.79
N HIS A 108 -6.09 25.49 13.97
CA HIS A 108 -6.23 24.63 15.14
C HIS A 108 -5.80 23.21 14.77
N ILE A 109 -4.59 22.84 15.19
CA ILE A 109 -3.94 21.61 14.73
C ILE A 109 -3.78 20.64 15.91
N TRP A 110 -4.28 19.42 15.73
CA TRP A 110 -3.96 18.29 16.57
C TRP A 110 -3.17 17.25 15.78
N VAL A 111 -2.04 16.82 16.33
CA VAL A 111 -1.22 15.74 15.77
C VAL A 111 -1.07 14.64 16.82
N ALA A 112 -1.24 13.38 16.43
CA ALA A 112 -1.00 12.25 17.31
C ALA A 112 0.42 12.31 17.91
N PRO A 113 0.62 11.96 19.19
CA PRO A 113 1.93 12.02 19.84
C PRO A 113 2.90 10.98 19.31
N ARG A 114 2.39 9.86 18.80
CA ARG A 114 3.16 8.74 18.28
C ARG A 114 2.36 8.09 17.15
N PRO A 115 3.02 7.45 16.18
CA PRO A 115 2.33 6.66 15.16
C PRO A 115 1.51 5.53 15.83
N PRO A 116 0.23 5.35 15.47
CA PRO A 116 -0.66 4.41 16.14
C PRO A 116 -0.28 2.94 15.91
N PHE A 117 0.53 2.66 14.89
CA PHE A 117 1.02 1.32 14.55
C PHE A 117 2.49 1.10 14.93
N GLY A 118 3.04 1.98 15.77
CA GLY A 118 4.44 1.94 16.19
C GLY A 118 5.41 2.49 15.13
N TYR A 119 6.68 2.52 15.50
CA TYR A 119 7.74 3.07 14.66
C TYR A 119 8.12 2.13 13.51
N GLN A 120 8.26 2.69 12.33
CA GLN A 120 8.70 1.99 11.11
C GLN A 120 10.19 2.21 10.86
N ASP A 121 10.86 1.29 10.17
CA ASP A 121 12.29 1.43 9.87
C ASP A 121 12.53 2.56 8.85
N THR A 122 13.46 3.45 9.15
CA THR A 122 13.79 4.62 8.33
C THR A 122 15.07 4.44 7.49
N ASN A 123 15.67 3.24 7.53
CA ASN A 123 16.88 2.93 6.77
C ASN A 123 16.50 2.15 5.50
N ALA A 124 16.75 2.76 4.34
CA ALA A 124 16.42 2.21 3.03
C ALA A 124 17.10 0.85 2.77
N ALA A 125 18.38 0.71 3.13
CA ALA A 125 19.12 -0.55 2.96
C ALA A 125 18.50 -1.68 3.79
N LYS A 126 18.08 -1.38 5.03
CA LYS A 126 17.41 -2.35 5.90
C LYS A 126 16.01 -2.73 5.40
N ILE A 127 15.27 -1.78 4.82
CA ILE A 127 13.99 -2.07 4.15
C ILE A 127 14.23 -3.00 2.96
N LYS A 128 15.20 -2.67 2.10
CA LYS A 128 15.59 -3.45 0.91
C LYS A 128 16.00 -4.87 1.30
N GLU A 129 16.89 -5.01 2.28
CA GLU A 129 17.38 -6.29 2.78
C GLU A 129 16.22 -7.20 3.22
N ARG A 130 15.27 -6.69 4.01
CA ARG A 130 14.14 -7.50 4.49
C ARG A 130 13.18 -7.94 3.38
N LEU A 131 12.91 -7.04 2.43
CA LEU A 131 12.09 -7.37 1.26
C LEU A 131 12.76 -8.50 0.46
N LEU A 132 14.06 -8.37 0.20
CA LEU A 132 14.83 -9.38 -0.54
C LEU A 132 14.93 -10.71 0.23
N GLN A 133 15.20 -10.70 1.53
CA GLN A 133 15.25 -11.91 2.36
C GLN A 133 13.93 -12.68 2.32
N THR A 134 12.80 -11.98 2.43
CA THR A 134 11.47 -12.61 2.37
C THR A 134 11.19 -13.16 0.98
N ASN A 135 11.53 -12.41 -0.07
CA ASN A 135 11.38 -12.82 -1.46
C ASN A 135 12.27 -14.02 -1.82
N GLU A 136 13.49 -14.07 -1.31
CA GLU A 136 14.46 -15.13 -1.54
C GLU A 136 14.03 -16.42 -0.84
N MET A 137 13.54 -16.32 0.40
CA MET A 137 12.96 -17.47 1.12
C MET A 137 11.76 -18.05 0.35
N THR A 138 10.85 -17.20 -0.14
CA THR A 138 9.73 -17.67 -0.97
C THR A 138 10.21 -18.32 -2.26
N ALA A 139 11.18 -17.72 -2.97
CA ALA A 139 11.71 -18.29 -4.21
C ALA A 139 12.36 -19.66 -3.98
N PHE A 140 13.11 -19.81 -2.88
CA PHE A 140 13.70 -21.06 -2.44
C PHE A 140 12.61 -22.14 -2.19
N LEU A 141 11.54 -21.80 -1.46
CA LEU A 141 10.42 -22.72 -1.20
C LEU A 141 9.66 -23.11 -2.48
N LEU A 142 9.64 -22.24 -3.49
CA LEU A 142 9.05 -22.53 -4.80
C LEU A 142 9.95 -23.36 -5.71
N ARG A 143 11.19 -23.65 -5.29
CA ARG A 143 12.24 -24.29 -6.09
C ARG A 143 12.54 -23.52 -7.38
N ILE A 144 12.41 -22.19 -7.33
CA ILE A 144 12.83 -21.31 -8.42
C ILE A 144 14.35 -21.31 -8.41
N ASP A 145 14.94 -21.71 -9.54
CA ASP A 145 16.38 -21.74 -9.69
C ASP A 145 16.96 -20.33 -9.52
N ARG A 146 18.03 -20.20 -8.72
CA ARG A 146 18.64 -18.91 -8.37
C ARG A 146 19.34 -18.23 -9.55
N GLN A 147 19.69 -18.95 -10.62
CA GLN A 147 20.32 -18.44 -11.83
C GLN A 147 19.28 -18.03 -12.89
N THR A 148 18.25 -18.83 -13.12
CA THR A 148 17.17 -18.52 -14.09
C THR A 148 16.08 -17.63 -13.50
N GLY A 149 15.91 -17.65 -12.18
CA GLY A 149 15.04 -16.76 -11.40
C GLY A 149 15.75 -15.52 -10.88
N LYS A 150 16.97 -15.21 -11.36
CA LYS A 150 17.59 -13.90 -11.07
C LYS A 150 16.67 -12.82 -11.61
N ARG A 151 16.30 -11.91 -10.72
CA ARG A 151 15.68 -10.65 -11.10
C ARG A 151 16.64 -9.92 -12.03
N GLY A 152 16.15 -9.50 -13.19
CA GLY A 152 16.92 -8.61 -14.07
C GLY A 152 17.29 -7.33 -13.32
N ALA A 153 18.54 -6.87 -13.48
CA ALA A 153 19.01 -5.60 -12.92
C ALA A 153 18.12 -4.42 -13.34
N GLU A 154 17.40 -4.56 -14.47
CA GLU A 154 16.43 -3.63 -15.02
C GLU A 154 15.34 -3.16 -14.05
N LYS A 155 15.08 -3.88 -12.95
CA LYS A 155 14.08 -3.52 -11.93
C LYS A 155 14.71 -3.07 -10.61
N ASP A 156 16.02 -3.18 -10.44
CA ASP A 156 16.68 -2.87 -9.17
C ASP A 156 16.61 -1.38 -8.83
N TRP A 157 16.67 -0.50 -9.82
CA TRP A 157 16.44 0.94 -9.62
C TRP A 157 15.06 1.22 -9.01
N ALA A 158 14.01 0.49 -9.42
CA ALA A 158 12.66 0.67 -8.91
C ALA A 158 12.53 0.21 -7.46
N LEU A 159 13.20 -0.89 -7.09
CA LEU A 159 13.27 -1.34 -5.70
C LEU A 159 14.06 -0.34 -4.83
N GLU A 160 15.17 0.19 -5.36
CA GLU A 160 15.99 1.18 -4.68
C GLU A 160 15.23 2.48 -4.41
N ALA A 161 14.61 3.04 -5.46
CA ALA A 161 13.76 4.21 -5.37
C ALA A 161 12.62 3.98 -4.38
N TYR A 162 11.93 2.84 -4.46
CA TYR A 162 10.88 2.47 -3.51
C TYR A 162 11.39 2.48 -2.07
N CYS A 163 12.52 1.82 -1.79
CA CYS A 163 13.08 1.74 -0.44
C CYS A 163 13.49 3.11 0.09
N GLN A 164 14.02 3.99 -0.76
CA GLN A 164 14.39 5.36 -0.38
C GLN A 164 13.16 6.22 -0.08
N ILE A 165 12.12 6.15 -0.92
CA ILE A 165 10.85 6.86 -0.72
C ILE A 165 10.19 6.38 0.58
N MET A 166 10.15 5.07 0.81
CA MET A 166 9.58 4.49 2.02
C MET A 166 10.35 4.88 3.28
N ALA A 167 11.70 4.88 3.22
CA ALA A 167 12.54 5.33 4.32
C ALA A 167 12.24 6.77 4.73
N ASN A 168 12.18 7.69 3.75
CA ASN A 168 11.87 9.09 3.97
C ASN A 168 10.44 9.27 4.51
N ARG A 169 9.48 8.52 3.96
CA ARG A 169 8.08 8.54 4.41
C ARG A 169 7.95 8.05 5.85
N HIS A 170 8.60 6.93 6.19
CA HIS A 170 8.63 6.40 7.56
C HIS A 170 9.27 7.38 8.53
N TYR A 171 10.35 8.07 8.14
CA TYR A 171 10.97 9.09 8.96
C TYR A 171 9.96 10.19 9.31
N SER A 172 9.26 10.73 8.31
CA SER A 172 8.27 11.78 8.54
C SER A 172 7.07 11.30 9.35
N LEU A 173 6.58 10.08 9.12
CA LEU A 173 5.45 9.52 9.90
C LEU A 173 5.83 9.26 11.37
N ASN A 174 7.04 8.75 11.60
CA ASN A 174 7.57 8.49 12.93
C ASN A 174 7.72 9.79 13.76
N ASN A 175 8.05 10.90 13.10
CA ASN A 175 8.33 12.20 13.71
C ASN A 175 7.28 13.28 13.37
N LEU A 176 6.08 12.89 12.93
CA LEU A 176 5.13 13.78 12.25
C LEU A 176 4.86 15.09 13.00
N ARG A 177 4.70 15.03 14.33
CA ARG A 177 4.41 16.19 15.16
C ARG A 177 5.56 17.21 15.15
N ASP A 178 6.79 16.73 15.30
CA ASP A 178 7.97 17.59 15.36
C ASP A 178 8.33 18.13 13.97
N ASP A 179 8.23 17.29 12.94
CA ASP A 179 8.45 17.69 11.54
C ASP A 179 7.43 18.74 11.10
N LEU A 180 6.13 18.52 11.37
CA LEU A 180 5.09 19.48 10.99
C LEU A 180 5.25 20.81 11.74
N ARG A 181 5.61 20.76 13.03
CA ARG A 181 5.91 21.98 13.79
C ARG A 181 7.08 22.74 13.17
N SER A 182 8.15 22.05 12.82
CA SER A 182 9.34 22.67 12.22
C SER A 182 9.01 23.33 10.89
N LEU A 183 8.31 22.62 9.99
CA LEU A 183 7.84 23.16 8.72
C LEU A 183 6.95 24.39 8.91
N LEU A 184 5.95 24.33 9.80
CA LEU A 184 5.07 25.47 10.05
C LEU A 184 5.82 26.66 10.67
N THR A 185 6.88 26.41 11.45
CA THR A 185 7.75 27.47 11.98
C THR A 185 8.53 28.15 10.86
N GLU A 186 9.14 27.37 9.96
CA GLU A 186 9.85 27.87 8.78
C GLU A 186 8.94 28.67 7.83
N MET A 187 7.66 28.30 7.75
CA MET A 187 6.63 29.05 7.02
C MET A 187 6.18 30.34 7.73
N GLY A 188 6.74 30.68 8.89
CA GLY A 188 6.51 31.94 9.60
C GLY A 188 5.29 31.96 10.54
N ASN A 189 4.77 30.79 10.94
CA ASN A 189 3.65 30.73 11.89
C ASN A 189 4.11 30.90 13.34
N THR A 190 3.21 31.44 14.17
CA THR A 190 3.37 31.49 15.63
C THR A 190 2.47 30.43 16.28
N PHE A 191 2.90 29.88 17.41
CA PHE A 191 2.22 28.77 18.06
C PHE A 191 1.63 29.18 19.40
N ILE A 192 0.36 28.83 19.62
CA ILE A 192 -0.32 28.92 20.91
C ILE A 192 -0.60 27.48 21.36
N TYR A 193 -0.01 27.07 22.47
CA TYR A 193 -0.22 25.73 23.01
C TYR A 193 -1.50 25.69 23.83
N VAL A 194 -2.46 24.89 23.36
CA VAL A 194 -3.70 24.62 24.09
C VAL A 194 -3.58 23.26 24.79
N GLY A 195 -4.00 23.21 26.05
CA GLY A 195 -3.98 21.98 26.85
C GLY A 195 -4.92 20.90 26.31
N SER A 196 -4.76 19.68 26.83
CA SER A 196 -5.60 18.54 26.48
C SER A 196 -6.76 18.40 27.46
N ASP A 197 -7.75 19.27 27.36
CA ASP A 197 -9.00 19.07 28.10
C ASP A 197 -9.76 17.92 27.44
N SER A 198 -10.03 16.87 28.20
CA SER A 198 -10.89 15.79 27.72
C SER A 198 -12.34 16.26 27.76
N ASP A 199 -13.05 16.11 26.65
CA ASP A 199 -14.50 16.26 26.59
C ASP A 199 -15.15 14.86 26.45
N PRO A 200 -15.60 14.25 27.57
CA PRO A 200 -16.26 12.95 27.54
C PRO A 200 -17.53 12.94 26.69
N GLN A 201 -18.24 14.07 26.60
CA GLN A 201 -19.48 14.16 25.85
C GLN A 201 -19.22 14.09 24.34
N SER A 202 -18.24 14.85 23.85
CA SER A 202 -17.80 14.75 22.44
C SER A 202 -17.28 13.37 22.09
N LEU A 203 -16.52 12.74 23.00
CA LEU A 203 -16.04 11.37 22.81
C LEU A 203 -17.21 10.38 22.64
N GLU A 204 -18.23 10.48 23.49
CA GLU A 204 -19.39 9.58 23.44
C GLU A 204 -20.26 9.82 22.19
N SER A 205 -20.43 11.09 21.80
CA SER A 205 -21.11 11.45 20.55
C SER A 205 -20.41 10.84 19.32
N LEU A 206 -19.07 10.91 19.25
CA LEU A 206 -18.31 10.32 18.15
C LEU A 206 -18.37 8.79 18.13
N LYS A 207 -18.45 8.13 19.29
CA LYS A 207 -18.69 6.68 19.36
C LYS A 207 -20.08 6.31 18.87
N ALA A 208 -21.11 7.04 19.30
CA ALA A 208 -22.48 6.83 18.84
C ALA A 208 -22.61 7.02 17.33
N ALA A 209 -21.99 8.08 16.78
CA ALA A 209 -21.94 8.32 15.34
C ALA A 209 -21.22 7.20 14.59
N ALA A 210 -20.12 6.67 15.12
CA ALA A 210 -19.43 5.52 14.55
C ALA A 210 -20.31 4.27 14.49
N GLN A 211 -20.98 3.93 15.60
CA GLN A 211 -21.89 2.79 15.67
C GLN A 211 -23.08 2.96 14.71
N ALA A 212 -23.64 4.17 14.60
CA ALA A 212 -24.73 4.45 13.68
C ALA A 212 -24.31 4.28 12.22
N LEU A 213 -23.10 4.71 11.85
CA LEU A 213 -22.55 4.51 10.51
C LEU A 213 -22.29 3.04 10.21
N ASP A 214 -21.70 2.30 11.15
CA ASP A 214 -21.41 0.87 10.97
C ASP A 214 -22.72 0.08 10.81
N ARG A 215 -23.75 0.36 11.62
CA ARG A 215 -25.10 -0.25 11.46
C ARG A 215 -25.75 0.08 10.12
N ALA A 216 -25.69 1.35 9.71
CA ALA A 216 -26.26 1.77 8.43
C ALA A 216 -25.56 1.09 7.25
N HIS A 217 -24.22 0.98 7.29
CA HIS A 217 -23.41 0.27 6.30
C HIS A 217 -23.77 -1.22 6.25
N ASN A 218 -23.78 -1.90 7.39
CA ASN A 218 -24.08 -3.33 7.47
C ASN A 218 -25.49 -3.63 6.92
N SER A 219 -26.47 -2.80 7.27
CA SER A 219 -27.84 -2.92 6.77
C SER A 219 -27.94 -2.66 5.26
N ALA A 220 -27.24 -1.65 4.74
CA ALA A 220 -27.22 -1.34 3.32
C ALA A 220 -26.60 -2.47 2.49
N VAL A 221 -25.45 -3.02 2.92
CA VAL A 221 -24.79 -4.15 2.26
C VAL A 221 -25.65 -5.40 2.30
N ALA A 222 -26.25 -5.74 3.45
CA ALA A 222 -27.12 -6.91 3.56
C ALA A 222 -28.36 -6.81 2.64
N LYS A 223 -28.94 -5.61 2.52
CA LYS A 223 -30.14 -5.35 1.70
C LYS A 223 -29.86 -5.05 0.22
N ALA A 224 -28.60 -4.84 -0.17
CA ALA A 224 -28.22 -4.55 -1.55
C ALA A 224 -28.64 -5.66 -2.51
N ASN A 225 -28.76 -5.35 -3.80
CA ASN A 225 -29.11 -6.35 -4.80
C ASN A 225 -27.97 -7.37 -4.98
N ASN A 226 -28.34 -8.60 -5.34
CA ASN A 226 -27.37 -9.59 -5.76
C ASN A 226 -26.97 -9.30 -7.21
N ILE A 227 -25.67 -9.28 -7.46
CA ILE A 227 -25.10 -9.11 -8.80
C ILE A 227 -24.39 -10.39 -9.25
N THR A 228 -24.18 -10.51 -10.55
CA THR A 228 -23.41 -11.59 -11.17
C THR A 228 -21.91 -11.35 -11.08
N LEU A 229 -21.12 -12.40 -11.29
CA LEU A 229 -19.65 -12.29 -11.40
C LEU A 229 -19.22 -11.36 -12.54
N SER A 230 -19.98 -11.29 -13.63
CA SER A 230 -19.69 -10.42 -14.77
C SER A 230 -19.87 -8.95 -14.39
N GLU A 231 -21.00 -8.61 -13.77
CA GLU A 231 -21.28 -7.25 -13.28
C GLU A 231 -20.26 -6.83 -12.21
N TYR A 232 -19.92 -7.73 -11.29
CA TYR A 232 -18.88 -7.46 -10.30
C TYR A 232 -17.54 -7.11 -10.97
N ARG A 233 -17.11 -7.85 -11.99
CA ARG A 233 -15.87 -7.57 -12.74
C ARG A 233 -15.94 -6.26 -13.51
N ALA A 234 -17.06 -5.98 -14.18
CA ALA A 234 -17.26 -4.74 -14.93
C ALA A 234 -17.23 -3.50 -14.00
N ARG A 235 -17.69 -3.65 -12.76
CA ARG A 235 -17.65 -2.60 -11.74
C ARG A 235 -16.27 -2.40 -11.13
N GLN A 236 -15.47 -3.46 -10.98
CA GLN A 236 -14.08 -3.35 -10.49
C GLN A 236 -13.17 -2.55 -11.43
N SER A 237 -13.52 -2.44 -12.72
CA SER A 237 -12.77 -1.62 -13.69
C SER A 237 -13.22 -0.16 -13.77
N LYS A 238 -14.27 0.26 -13.03
CA LYS A 238 -14.72 1.65 -13.03
C LYS A 238 -13.86 2.49 -12.06
N ASP A 239 -13.56 3.73 -12.46
CA ASP A 239 -12.83 4.68 -11.61
C ASP A 239 -13.67 5.16 -10.41
N TYR A 240 -15.00 5.24 -10.58
CA TYR A 240 -15.95 5.56 -9.52
C TYR A 240 -17.12 4.59 -9.53
N LEU A 241 -17.56 4.23 -8.32
CA LEU A 241 -18.74 3.42 -8.08
C LEU A 241 -19.71 4.22 -7.21
N ASP A 242 -20.97 4.27 -7.64
CA ASP A 242 -22.04 4.83 -6.81
C ASP A 242 -22.14 4.05 -5.48
N PRO A 243 -22.52 4.67 -4.36
CA PRO A 243 -22.65 3.98 -3.08
C PRO A 243 -23.47 2.68 -3.13
N ASN A 244 -24.54 2.62 -3.93
CA ASN A 244 -25.32 1.39 -4.09
C ASN A 244 -24.52 0.31 -4.82
N GLU A 245 -23.77 0.67 -5.86
CA GLU A 245 -22.90 -0.27 -6.57
C GLU A 245 -21.78 -0.80 -5.64
N ILE A 246 -21.25 0.05 -4.75
CA ILE A 246 -20.28 -0.36 -3.71
C ILE A 246 -20.89 -1.43 -2.80
N PHE A 247 -22.11 -1.19 -2.29
CA PHE A 247 -22.79 -2.14 -1.41
C PHE A 247 -23.10 -3.46 -2.11
N GLU A 248 -23.52 -3.41 -3.37
CA GLU A 248 -23.77 -4.60 -4.21
C GLU A 248 -22.48 -5.40 -4.47
N CYS A 249 -21.38 -4.72 -4.79
CA CYS A 249 -20.06 -5.34 -4.95
C CYS A 249 -19.55 -5.97 -3.65
N GLU A 250 -19.74 -5.30 -2.52
CA GLU A 250 -19.37 -5.84 -1.21
C GLU A 250 -20.22 -7.06 -0.84
N LYS A 251 -21.53 -6.99 -1.05
CA LYS A 251 -22.45 -8.12 -0.85
C LYS A 251 -22.05 -9.31 -1.71
N PHE A 252 -21.76 -9.09 -3.00
CA PHE A 252 -21.27 -10.13 -3.89
C PHE A 252 -19.98 -10.75 -3.36
N ARG A 253 -18.98 -9.94 -3.01
CA ARG A 253 -17.69 -10.44 -2.49
C ARG A 253 -17.89 -11.29 -1.23
N ILE A 254 -18.75 -10.87 -0.30
CA ILE A 254 -19.04 -11.61 0.93
C ILE A 254 -19.74 -12.93 0.56
N SER A 255 -20.84 -12.89 -0.18
CA SER A 255 -21.57 -14.08 -0.62
C SER A 255 -20.65 -15.10 -1.32
N ASP A 256 -19.85 -14.63 -2.28
CA ASP A 256 -18.91 -15.42 -3.07
C ASP A 256 -17.77 -16.03 -2.23
N SER A 257 -17.38 -15.35 -1.13
CA SER A 257 -16.31 -15.76 -0.22
C SER A 257 -16.75 -16.79 0.81
N TYR A 258 -17.94 -16.62 1.40
CA TYR A 258 -18.42 -17.43 2.51
C TYR A 258 -19.42 -18.52 2.09
N GLY A 259 -20.08 -18.39 0.93
CA GLY A 259 -21.03 -19.39 0.43
C GLY A 259 -22.37 -19.43 1.19
N ILE A 260 -22.64 -18.41 1.99
CA ILE A 260 -23.84 -18.29 2.83
C ILE A 260 -24.54 -16.95 2.58
N GLU A 261 -25.77 -16.85 3.04
CA GLU A 261 -26.55 -15.62 2.94
C GLU A 261 -25.87 -14.44 3.66
N VAL A 262 -25.85 -13.28 3.01
CA VAL A 262 -25.22 -12.08 3.54
C VAL A 262 -26.16 -11.38 4.52
N THR A 263 -25.94 -11.62 5.81
CA THR A 263 -26.64 -10.95 6.91
C THR A 263 -25.84 -9.75 7.42
N GLU A 264 -26.49 -8.82 8.13
CA GLU A 264 -25.82 -7.66 8.74
C GLU A 264 -24.67 -8.08 9.68
N SER A 265 -24.87 -9.18 10.42
CA SER A 265 -23.85 -9.76 11.30
C SER A 265 -22.64 -10.30 10.52
N LEU A 266 -22.85 -10.89 9.34
CA LEU A 266 -21.75 -11.38 8.51
C LEU A 266 -20.93 -10.23 7.92
N VAL A 267 -21.59 -9.14 7.53
CA VAL A 267 -20.91 -7.92 7.05
C VAL A 267 -20.02 -7.33 8.14
N GLU A 268 -20.54 -7.23 9.37
CA GLU A 268 -19.76 -6.75 10.51
C GLU A 268 -18.53 -7.63 10.78
N MET A 269 -18.74 -8.94 10.75
CA MET A 269 -17.73 -9.94 11.06
C MET A 269 -16.61 -10.00 9.99
N ASP A 270 -16.93 -9.79 8.72
CA ASP A 270 -16.00 -9.86 7.60
C ASP A 270 -14.88 -8.79 7.65
N LYS A 271 -15.17 -7.62 8.22
CA LYS A 271 -14.24 -6.49 8.43
C LYS A 271 -13.50 -6.05 7.15
N GLY A 272 -14.17 -6.03 6.00
CA GLY A 272 -13.58 -5.65 4.71
C GLY A 272 -12.63 -6.73 4.16
N GLY A 273 -13.04 -7.98 4.25
CA GLY A 273 -12.33 -9.16 3.78
C GLY A 273 -11.15 -9.56 4.64
N ARG A 274 -11.03 -9.05 5.87
CA ARG A 274 -9.95 -9.45 6.78
C ARG A 274 -10.18 -10.87 7.30
N LEU A 275 -11.42 -11.20 7.66
CA LEU A 275 -11.74 -12.53 8.17
C LEU A 275 -11.50 -13.61 7.11
N ILE A 276 -12.00 -13.44 5.89
CA ILE A 276 -11.76 -14.42 4.81
C ILE A 276 -10.27 -14.60 4.51
N ARG A 277 -9.44 -13.53 4.60
CA ARG A 277 -7.98 -13.64 4.48
C ARG A 277 -7.35 -14.43 5.63
N ALA A 278 -7.88 -14.26 6.85
CA ALA A 278 -7.44 -15.01 8.02
C ALA A 278 -7.81 -16.50 7.89
N ILE A 279 -9.05 -16.81 7.48
CA ILE A 279 -9.52 -18.19 7.22
C ILE A 279 -8.73 -18.83 6.07
N ALA A 280 -8.37 -18.09 5.02
CA ALA A 280 -7.47 -18.60 3.98
C ALA A 280 -6.07 -18.93 4.53
N GLY A 281 -5.61 -18.18 5.54
CA GLY A 281 -4.40 -18.51 6.29
C GLY A 281 -4.55 -19.76 7.15
N LEU A 282 -5.72 -19.96 7.77
CA LEU A 282 -6.07 -21.17 8.52
C LEU A 282 -6.06 -22.40 7.62
N GLU A 283 -6.74 -22.32 6.49
CA GLU A 283 -6.74 -23.32 5.43
C GLU A 283 -5.32 -23.71 5.01
N ALA A 284 -4.47 -22.71 4.77
CA ALA A 284 -3.08 -22.91 4.39
C ALA A 284 -2.24 -23.63 5.46
N ILE A 285 -2.38 -23.28 6.73
CA ILE A 285 -1.59 -23.91 7.80
C ILE A 285 -2.13 -25.27 8.22
N LEU A 286 -3.43 -25.56 8.00
CA LEU A 286 -4.02 -26.87 8.26
C LEU A 286 -3.75 -27.89 7.14
N ALA A 287 -3.60 -27.43 5.90
CA ALA A 287 -3.25 -28.31 4.79
C ALA A 287 -1.90 -29.00 5.05
N PRO A 288 -1.79 -30.32 4.77
CA PRO A 288 -0.56 -31.05 5.01
C PRO A 288 0.57 -30.49 4.14
N PRO A 289 1.79 -30.36 4.69
CA PRO A 289 2.94 -29.99 3.88
C PRO A 289 3.21 -31.05 2.81
N GLU A 290 3.75 -30.61 1.69
CA GLU A 290 4.29 -31.51 0.67
C GLU A 290 5.63 -32.10 1.13
N GLU A 291 6.25 -32.93 0.28
CA GLU A 291 7.53 -33.57 0.61
C GLU A 291 8.60 -32.56 1.02
N SER A 292 9.31 -32.88 2.10
CA SER A 292 10.42 -32.05 2.56
C SER A 292 11.60 -32.17 1.60
N PHE A 293 12.35 -31.08 1.43
CA PHE A 293 13.55 -31.05 0.63
C PHE A 293 14.71 -30.50 1.45
N THR A 294 15.92 -30.95 1.15
CA THR A 294 17.12 -30.54 1.87
C THR A 294 17.79 -29.39 1.12
N ASP A 295 18.10 -28.31 1.83
CA ASP A 295 18.93 -27.23 1.30
C ASP A 295 20.35 -27.78 1.07
N PRO A 296 20.85 -27.82 -0.17
CA PRO A 296 22.18 -28.32 -0.46
C PRO A 296 23.30 -27.48 0.16
N LYS A 297 23.04 -26.22 0.55
CA LYS A 297 24.05 -25.33 1.14
C LYS A 297 24.17 -25.49 2.65
N THR A 298 23.04 -25.63 3.35
CA THR A 298 23.00 -25.69 4.81
C THR A 298 22.83 -27.11 5.34
N GLY A 299 22.43 -28.07 4.50
CA GLY A 299 22.05 -29.42 4.91
C GLY A 299 20.73 -29.45 5.70
N GLN A 300 20.04 -28.32 5.82
CA GLN A 300 18.80 -28.22 6.59
C GLN A 300 17.61 -28.70 5.76
N SER A 301 16.74 -29.52 6.36
CA SER A 301 15.49 -29.97 5.75
C SER A 301 14.38 -28.94 5.92
N TYR A 302 13.67 -28.63 4.84
CA TYR A 302 12.56 -27.70 4.78
C TYR A 302 11.29 -28.39 4.30
N PRO A 303 10.15 -28.19 4.98
CA PRO A 303 8.87 -28.67 4.49
C PRO A 303 8.42 -27.84 3.29
N THR A 304 7.95 -28.49 2.22
CA THR A 304 7.39 -27.78 1.07
C THR A 304 5.99 -27.28 1.44
N PRO A 305 5.68 -25.98 1.23
CA PRO A 305 4.33 -25.45 1.50
C PRO A 305 3.28 -26.13 0.61
N PRO A 306 2.02 -26.24 1.06
CA PRO A 306 0.94 -26.82 0.26
C PRO A 306 0.76 -26.11 -1.09
N THR A 307 0.29 -26.84 -2.10
CA THR A 307 0.06 -26.33 -3.47
C THR A 307 -0.78 -25.05 -3.49
N ILE A 308 -1.79 -24.93 -2.63
CA ILE A 308 -2.64 -23.72 -2.54
C ILE A 308 -1.85 -22.45 -2.14
N VAL A 309 -0.75 -22.60 -1.40
CA VAL A 309 0.15 -21.51 -1.01
C VAL A 309 1.13 -21.22 -2.14
N THR A 310 1.78 -22.27 -2.65
CA THR A 310 2.82 -22.12 -3.67
C THR A 310 2.26 -21.60 -5.00
N GLN A 311 1.07 -22.05 -5.41
CA GLN A 311 0.41 -21.58 -6.63
C GLN A 311 0.03 -20.09 -6.53
N LYS A 312 -0.32 -19.63 -5.34
CA LYS A 312 -0.64 -18.21 -5.10
C LYS A 312 0.59 -17.33 -5.30
N ASP A 313 1.72 -17.71 -4.71
CA ASP A 313 2.98 -16.98 -4.91
C ASP A 313 3.46 -17.05 -6.37
N ARG A 314 3.31 -18.19 -7.06
CA ARG A 314 3.62 -18.29 -8.50
C ARG A 314 2.76 -17.33 -9.32
N THR A 315 1.45 -17.34 -9.08
CA THR A 315 0.50 -16.47 -9.79
C THR A 315 0.79 -14.98 -9.57
N GLU A 316 1.18 -14.57 -8.36
CA GLU A 316 1.60 -13.18 -8.11
C GLU A 316 2.92 -12.85 -8.79
N ARG A 317 3.90 -13.77 -8.82
CA ARG A 317 5.17 -13.56 -9.52
C ARG A 317 5.01 -13.47 -11.04
N ASP A 318 4.09 -14.24 -11.61
CA ASP A 318 3.81 -14.24 -13.05
C ASP A 318 3.07 -12.96 -13.48
N ASN A 319 2.17 -12.45 -12.64
CA ASN A 319 1.32 -11.30 -12.97
C ASN A 319 1.86 -9.94 -12.49
N LEU A 320 2.67 -9.92 -11.42
CA LEU A 320 3.17 -8.69 -10.81
C LEU A 320 4.65 -8.50 -11.12
N PRO A 321 5.02 -7.47 -11.91
CA PRO A 321 6.37 -7.31 -12.39
C PRO A 321 7.37 -6.90 -11.30
N LEU A 322 6.91 -6.28 -10.21
CA LEU A 322 7.75 -5.74 -9.15
C LEU A 322 7.64 -6.58 -7.87
N CYS A 323 8.81 -6.93 -7.31
CA CYS A 323 8.88 -7.79 -6.13
C CYS A 323 8.40 -7.15 -4.81
N ILE A 324 8.09 -5.86 -4.84
CA ILE A 324 7.50 -5.11 -3.72
C ILE A 324 6.01 -5.42 -3.55
N ASP A 325 5.36 -5.92 -4.60
CA ASP A 325 3.92 -6.23 -4.60
C ASP A 325 3.63 -7.70 -4.25
N TRP A 326 4.66 -8.54 -4.13
CA TRP A 326 4.50 -9.97 -3.83
C TRP A 326 4.15 -10.21 -2.35
N GLY A 327 3.11 -11.00 -2.11
CA GLY A 327 2.58 -11.31 -0.77
C GLY A 327 3.42 -12.29 0.04
N ASN A 328 4.30 -13.08 -0.60
CA ASN A 328 5.23 -14.02 0.03
C ASN A 328 4.55 -14.99 1.01
N TYR A 329 3.50 -15.66 0.56
CA TYR A 329 2.67 -16.52 1.42
C TYR A 329 3.43 -17.75 1.90
N SER A 330 4.35 -18.30 1.10
CA SER A 330 5.20 -19.44 1.45
C SER A 330 6.10 -19.13 2.64
N ALA A 331 6.75 -17.96 2.67
CA ALA A 331 7.56 -17.53 3.81
C ALA A 331 6.71 -17.32 5.07
N ARG A 332 5.53 -16.74 4.94
CA ARG A 332 4.56 -16.57 6.06
C ARG A 332 4.03 -17.89 6.59
N TRP A 333 3.82 -18.87 5.72
CA TRP A 333 3.42 -20.22 6.08
C TRP A 333 4.56 -20.94 6.82
N LEU A 334 5.78 -20.91 6.27
CA LEU A 334 6.96 -21.53 6.88
C LEU A 334 7.24 -20.94 8.27
N ALA A 335 7.12 -19.62 8.45
CA ALA A 335 7.30 -18.98 9.74
C ALA A 335 6.31 -19.53 10.79
N ARG A 336 5.03 -19.72 10.43
CA ARG A 336 4.03 -20.35 11.32
C ARG A 336 4.33 -21.83 11.57
N PHE A 337 4.76 -22.54 10.54
CA PHE A 337 5.11 -23.95 10.63
C PHE A 337 6.30 -24.18 11.58
N ASN A 338 7.35 -23.38 11.46
CA ASN A 338 8.55 -23.44 12.30
C ASN A 338 8.27 -23.07 13.78
N LEU A 339 7.22 -22.30 14.03
CA LEU A 339 6.72 -22.06 15.39
C LEU A 339 5.99 -23.30 15.99
N GLY A 340 5.80 -24.37 15.21
CA GLY A 340 5.06 -25.56 15.63
C GLY A 340 3.54 -25.41 15.53
N LEU A 341 3.05 -24.32 14.92
CA LEU A 341 1.62 -23.98 14.93
C LEU A 341 0.76 -25.03 14.21
N HIS A 342 1.28 -25.67 13.16
CA HIS A 342 0.57 -26.74 12.45
C HIS A 342 0.23 -27.91 13.39
N GLN A 343 1.19 -28.37 14.19
CA GLN A 343 0.99 -29.47 15.14
C GLN A 343 0.03 -29.07 16.27
N ILE A 344 0.22 -27.87 16.82
CA ILE A 344 -0.64 -27.35 17.90
C ILE A 344 -2.09 -27.25 17.41
N LEU A 345 -2.33 -26.63 16.24
CA LEU A 345 -3.67 -26.52 15.67
C LEU A 345 -4.27 -27.88 15.36
N SER A 346 -3.49 -28.81 14.79
CA SER A 346 -3.98 -30.18 14.49
C SER A 346 -4.48 -30.92 15.73
N SER A 347 -3.89 -30.67 16.90
CA SER A 347 -4.34 -31.19 18.19
C SER A 347 -5.61 -30.47 18.66
N LEU A 348 -5.61 -29.13 18.66
CA LEU A 348 -6.78 -28.35 19.05
C LEU A 348 -8.02 -28.59 18.17
N MET A 349 -7.83 -28.85 16.87
CA MET A 349 -8.91 -29.24 15.94
C MET A 349 -9.62 -30.55 16.36
N LYS A 350 -8.90 -31.45 17.04
CA LYS A 350 -9.46 -32.72 17.53
C LYS A 350 -10.22 -32.56 18.85
N GLY A 351 -10.25 -31.34 19.41
CA GLY A 351 -10.87 -31.04 20.70
C GLY A 351 -9.91 -31.17 21.89
N ASP A 352 -8.61 -31.31 21.65
CA ASP A 352 -7.62 -31.31 22.73
C ASP A 352 -7.57 -29.93 23.42
N GLU A 353 -7.18 -29.93 24.69
CA GLU A 353 -7.02 -28.72 25.50
C GLU A 353 -5.58 -28.54 25.92
N VAL A 354 -5.12 -27.28 25.94
CA VAL A 354 -3.74 -26.93 26.32
C VAL A 354 -3.73 -26.07 27.58
N THR A 355 -2.64 -26.15 28.34
CA THR A 355 -2.39 -25.29 29.51
C THR A 355 -1.23 -24.34 29.25
N GLY A 356 -1.05 -23.36 30.12
CA GLY A 356 0.09 -22.43 30.02
C GLY A 356 1.46 -23.09 30.15
N ASP A 357 1.52 -24.27 30.76
CA ASP A 357 2.73 -25.04 31.01
C ASP A 357 2.93 -26.17 29.99
N ASP A 358 2.14 -26.19 28.91
CA ASP A 358 2.26 -27.19 27.86
C ASP A 358 3.64 -27.12 27.18
N SER A 359 4.31 -28.27 27.09
CA SER A 359 5.68 -28.36 26.57
C SER A 359 5.81 -27.87 25.12
N THR A 360 4.76 -28.03 24.31
CA THR A 360 4.72 -27.59 22.91
C THR A 360 4.63 -26.08 22.83
N LEU A 361 3.80 -25.47 23.70
CA LEU A 361 3.66 -24.01 23.76
C LEU A 361 4.91 -23.33 24.34
N LEU A 362 5.58 -23.96 25.29
CA LEU A 362 6.87 -23.49 25.82
C LEU A 362 7.95 -23.48 24.73
N LYS A 363 8.02 -24.54 23.91
CA LYS A 363 8.92 -24.61 22.76
C LYS A 363 8.60 -23.54 21.71
N MET A 364 7.33 -23.39 21.33
CA MET A 364 6.88 -22.32 20.41
C MET A 364 7.33 -20.94 20.90
N THR A 365 7.15 -20.68 22.20
CA THR A 365 7.52 -19.39 22.82
C THR A 365 9.03 -19.16 22.81
N ALA A 366 9.82 -20.20 23.11
CA ALA A 366 11.29 -20.11 23.05
C ALA A 366 11.78 -19.80 21.64
N ILE A 367 11.22 -20.48 20.62
CA ILE A 367 11.54 -20.23 19.21
C ILE A 367 11.17 -18.78 18.85
N ALA A 368 9.95 -18.35 19.17
CA ALA A 368 9.47 -17.00 18.86
C ALA A 368 10.32 -15.89 19.51
N LYS A 369 10.83 -16.11 20.73
CA LYS A 369 11.76 -15.17 21.39
C LYS A 369 13.10 -15.10 20.67
N ASN A 370 13.66 -16.25 20.28
CA ASN A 370 14.93 -16.32 19.57
C ASN A 370 14.86 -15.68 18.17
N CYS A 371 13.70 -15.75 17.50
CA CYS A 371 13.50 -15.18 16.17
C CYS A 371 12.54 -13.96 16.15
N ALA A 372 12.43 -13.21 17.24
CA ALA A 372 11.44 -12.13 17.40
C ALA A 372 11.47 -11.08 16.28
N ALA A 373 12.66 -10.74 15.77
CA ALA A 373 12.81 -9.82 14.64
C ALA A 373 12.17 -10.37 13.35
N HIS A 374 12.35 -11.67 13.07
CA HIS A 374 11.75 -12.35 11.92
C HIS A 374 10.24 -12.50 12.08
N VAL A 375 9.76 -12.80 13.29
CA VAL A 375 8.31 -12.83 13.58
C VAL A 375 7.68 -11.47 13.30
N LYS A 376 8.30 -10.37 13.76
CA LYS A 376 7.82 -9.02 13.47
C LYS A 376 7.82 -8.72 11.97
N ALA A 377 8.90 -9.07 11.28
CA ALA A 377 9.04 -8.80 9.84
C ALA A 377 8.04 -9.59 8.97
N ILE A 378 7.83 -10.88 9.26
CA ILE A 378 7.04 -11.79 8.42
C ILE A 378 5.57 -11.86 8.87
N LEU A 379 5.34 -11.96 10.18
CA LEU A 379 3.99 -12.15 10.76
C LEU A 379 3.36 -10.83 11.25
N GLY A 380 4.13 -9.74 11.33
CA GLY A 380 3.59 -8.39 11.53
C GLY A 380 3.23 -8.04 12.97
N PHE A 381 3.73 -8.76 13.97
CA PHE A 381 3.51 -8.44 15.40
C PHE A 381 4.80 -8.55 16.22
N THR A 382 4.87 -7.78 17.30
CA THR A 382 6.07 -7.73 18.17
C THR A 382 5.93 -8.72 19.31
N ILE A 383 6.98 -9.52 19.56
CA ILE A 383 7.05 -10.45 20.70
C ILE A 383 7.48 -9.67 21.96
N PRO A 384 6.65 -9.67 23.04
CA PRO A 384 7.03 -9.08 24.31
C PRO A 384 8.20 -9.84 24.98
N LEU A 385 9.00 -9.14 25.78
CA LEU A 385 10.10 -9.76 26.53
C LEU A 385 9.56 -10.82 27.52
N ASP A 386 8.44 -10.51 28.18
CA ASP A 386 7.70 -11.36 29.09
C ASP A 386 6.60 -12.20 28.38
N CYS A 387 6.75 -12.44 27.08
CA CYS A 387 5.79 -13.19 26.26
C CYS A 387 5.37 -14.51 26.93
N LYS A 388 4.06 -14.64 27.17
CA LYS A 388 3.42 -15.81 27.77
C LYS A 388 2.98 -16.78 26.67
N PRO A 389 3.10 -18.11 26.87
CA PRO A 389 2.77 -19.09 25.82
C PRO A 389 1.34 -19.00 25.30
N ILE A 390 0.35 -18.85 26.19
CA ILE A 390 -1.06 -18.68 25.81
C ILE A 390 -1.30 -17.37 25.07
N TRP A 391 -0.58 -16.30 25.42
CA TRP A 391 -0.70 -15.02 24.70
C TRP A 391 -0.21 -15.16 23.26
N LEU A 392 0.92 -15.85 23.06
CA LEU A 392 1.47 -16.09 21.73
C LEU A 392 0.51 -16.96 20.90
N LEU A 393 -0.01 -18.04 21.49
CA LEU A 393 -1.00 -18.89 20.83
C LEU A 393 -2.25 -18.09 20.44
N ALA A 394 -2.83 -17.33 21.38
CA ALA A 394 -4.00 -16.49 21.15
C ALA A 394 -3.77 -15.51 19.98
N THR A 395 -2.62 -14.84 19.97
CA THR A 395 -2.24 -13.91 18.91
C THR A 395 -2.14 -14.60 17.55
N LEU A 396 -1.54 -15.80 17.50
CA LEU A 396 -1.38 -16.56 16.25
C LEU A 396 -2.70 -17.09 15.72
N VAL A 397 -3.60 -17.59 16.58
CA VAL A 397 -4.91 -18.10 16.13
C VAL A 397 -5.87 -16.96 15.73
N GLU A 398 -5.77 -15.79 16.38
CA GLU A 398 -6.54 -14.60 15.99
C GLU A 398 -6.16 -14.12 14.58
N GLN A 399 -4.87 -14.18 14.21
CA GLN A 399 -4.43 -13.93 12.84
C GLN A 399 -4.98 -14.92 11.80
N LEU A 400 -5.49 -16.07 12.24
CA LEU A 400 -6.10 -17.11 11.42
C LEU A 400 -7.63 -17.10 11.51
N GLY A 401 -8.22 -16.10 12.19
CA GLY A 401 -9.67 -15.93 12.27
C GLY A 401 -10.34 -16.82 13.31
N LEU A 402 -9.58 -17.31 14.28
CA LEU A 402 -10.07 -18.13 15.39
C LEU A 402 -9.80 -17.46 16.74
N LYS A 403 -10.52 -17.90 17.77
CA LYS A 403 -10.34 -17.44 19.14
C LYS A 403 -10.11 -18.60 20.10
N LEU A 404 -9.36 -18.33 21.17
CA LEU A 404 -9.24 -19.24 22.30
C LEU A 404 -10.32 -18.95 23.34
N THR A 405 -10.94 -20.01 23.84
CA THR A 405 -11.76 -20.00 25.04
C THR A 405 -11.06 -20.78 26.15
N PHE A 406 -11.56 -20.69 27.38
CA PHE A 406 -11.01 -21.48 28.46
C PHE A 406 -12.08 -21.93 29.45
N ARG A 407 -11.85 -23.09 30.06
CA ARG A 407 -12.55 -23.55 31.25
C ARG A 407 -11.57 -23.72 32.40
N LYS A 408 -12.08 -23.63 33.63
CA LYS A 408 -11.28 -23.83 34.85
C LYS A 408 -11.54 -25.23 35.37
N GLN A 409 -10.48 -25.97 35.66
CA GLN A 409 -10.56 -27.30 36.27
C GLN A 409 -9.77 -27.32 37.58
N GLY A 410 -10.37 -27.91 38.62
CA GLY A 410 -9.75 -28.08 39.94
C GLY A 410 -10.50 -27.42 41.09
N LYS A 411 -10.03 -27.69 42.31
CA LYS A 411 -10.61 -27.15 43.56
C LYS A 411 -10.34 -25.64 43.67
N ARG A 412 -11.20 -24.92 44.40
CA ARG A 412 -11.06 -23.47 44.66
C ARG A 412 -9.68 -23.18 45.27
N GLY A 413 -8.88 -22.35 44.59
CA GLY A 413 -7.49 -22.04 44.97
C GLY A 413 -6.40 -22.81 44.21
N GLN A 414 -6.74 -23.90 43.51
CA GLN A 414 -5.82 -24.71 42.68
C GLN A 414 -6.35 -24.87 41.25
N GLN A 415 -7.14 -23.91 40.76
CA GLN A 415 -7.76 -24.00 39.45
C GLN A 415 -6.75 -23.77 38.33
N VAL A 416 -6.65 -24.74 37.42
CA VAL A 416 -5.87 -24.63 36.19
C VAL A 416 -6.80 -24.20 35.05
N LYS A 417 -6.34 -23.30 34.18
CA LYS A 417 -7.06 -22.91 32.96
C LYS A 417 -6.68 -23.87 31.83
N LEU A 418 -7.70 -24.50 31.26
CA LEU A 418 -7.59 -25.33 30.07
C LEU A 418 -8.14 -24.53 28.91
N PHE A 419 -7.31 -24.34 27.88
CA PHE A 419 -7.63 -23.53 26.71
C PHE A 419 -7.96 -24.43 25.52
N SER A 420 -9.00 -24.08 24.80
CA SER A 420 -9.46 -24.74 23.57
C SER A 420 -9.88 -23.68 22.55
N LEU A 421 -10.11 -24.10 21.31
CA LEU A 421 -10.67 -23.21 20.30
C LEU A 421 -12.15 -22.97 20.56
N ASP A 422 -12.62 -21.75 20.28
CA ASP A 422 -14.04 -21.44 20.29
C ASP A 422 -14.77 -22.33 19.27
N LYS A 423 -15.80 -23.04 19.75
CA LYS A 423 -16.48 -24.06 18.94
C LYS A 423 -17.30 -23.44 17.80
N GLU A 424 -18.00 -22.34 18.06
CA GLU A 424 -18.87 -21.70 17.07
C GLU A 424 -18.03 -21.05 15.97
N GLU A 425 -16.97 -20.31 16.34
CA GLU A 425 -16.05 -19.72 15.37
C GLU A 425 -15.31 -20.79 14.56
N LEU A 426 -14.94 -21.91 15.18
CA LEU A 426 -14.31 -23.02 14.49
C LEU A 426 -15.25 -23.68 13.47
N GLU A 427 -16.47 -24.01 13.87
CA GLU A 427 -17.48 -24.59 12.96
C GLU A 427 -17.74 -23.66 11.77
N PHE A 428 -17.87 -22.36 12.03
CA PHE A 428 -17.99 -21.34 10.98
C PHE A 428 -16.78 -21.34 10.03
N ALA A 429 -15.55 -21.29 10.57
CA ALA A 429 -14.34 -21.27 9.75
C ALA A 429 -14.21 -22.53 8.89
N MET A 430 -14.53 -23.70 9.44
CA MET A 430 -14.48 -24.97 8.72
C MET A 430 -15.53 -25.06 7.61
N HIS A 431 -16.74 -24.55 7.84
CA HIS A 431 -17.76 -24.43 6.79
C HIS A 431 -17.26 -23.58 5.62
N VAL A 432 -16.64 -22.43 5.91
CA VAL A 432 -16.10 -21.52 4.90
C VAL A 432 -14.92 -22.16 4.14
N ILE A 433 -14.05 -22.91 4.83
CA ILE A 433 -12.97 -23.66 4.18
C ILE A 433 -13.54 -24.71 3.22
N ALA A 434 -14.58 -25.46 3.62
CA ALA A 434 -15.22 -26.44 2.76
C ALA A 434 -15.79 -25.79 1.48
N HIS A 435 -16.48 -24.66 1.61
CA HIS A 435 -16.97 -23.88 0.46
C HIS A 435 -15.83 -23.44 -0.48
N ARG A 436 -14.71 -22.97 0.08
CA ARG A 436 -13.55 -22.55 -0.71
C ARG A 436 -12.90 -23.71 -1.46
N VAL A 437 -12.80 -24.88 -0.83
CA VAL A 437 -12.29 -26.11 -1.46
C VAL A 437 -13.20 -26.51 -2.63
N GLU A 438 -14.50 -26.57 -2.40
CA GLU A 438 -15.48 -26.93 -3.43
C GLU A 438 -15.39 -25.98 -4.65
N LYS A 439 -15.31 -24.67 -4.40
CA LYS A 439 -15.15 -23.67 -5.46
C LYS A 439 -13.87 -23.86 -6.28
N ARG A 440 -12.76 -24.22 -5.63
CA ARG A 440 -11.51 -24.54 -6.34
C ARG A 440 -11.66 -25.79 -7.20
N ASN A 441 -12.23 -26.86 -6.66
CA ASN A 441 -12.49 -28.10 -7.38
C ASN A 441 -13.38 -27.87 -8.61
N GLN A 442 -14.44 -27.06 -8.48
CA GLN A 442 -15.28 -26.68 -9.61
C GLN A 442 -14.53 -25.91 -10.68
N LYS A 443 -13.63 -24.99 -10.30
CA LYS A 443 -12.80 -24.24 -11.24
C LYS A 443 -11.81 -25.14 -11.98
N GLU A 444 -11.16 -26.07 -11.27
CA GLU A 444 -10.24 -27.05 -11.84
C GLU A 444 -10.97 -27.98 -12.82
N ASN A 445 -12.13 -28.52 -12.43
CA ASN A 445 -12.97 -29.35 -13.30
C ASN A 445 -13.38 -28.60 -14.57
N ARG A 446 -13.84 -27.35 -14.46
CA ARG A 446 -14.18 -26.52 -15.64
C ARG A 446 -12.98 -26.33 -16.57
N THR A 447 -11.79 -26.13 -16.01
CA THR A 447 -10.55 -25.95 -16.79
C THR A 447 -10.14 -27.23 -17.49
N TYR A 448 -10.24 -28.37 -16.80
CA TYR A 448 -9.95 -29.70 -17.34
C TYR A 448 -10.87 -30.05 -18.53
N TYR A 449 -12.19 -29.89 -18.39
CA TYR A 449 -13.13 -30.15 -19.48
C TYR A 449 -12.97 -29.19 -20.67
N ALA A 450 -12.64 -27.91 -20.41
CA ALA A 450 -12.33 -26.95 -21.47
C ALA A 450 -11.07 -27.33 -22.25
N ALA A 451 -10.06 -27.92 -21.60
CA ALA A 451 -8.85 -28.41 -22.25
C ALA A 451 -9.05 -29.70 -23.07
N GLN A 452 -10.04 -30.53 -22.73
CA GLN A 452 -10.35 -31.79 -23.43
C GLN A 452 -11.28 -31.63 -24.63
N THR A 453 -11.96 -30.49 -24.74
CA THR A 453 -12.82 -30.20 -25.88
C THR A 453 -12.02 -29.30 -26.83
N PRO A 454 -11.48 -29.79 -27.96
CA PRO A 454 -10.84 -28.90 -28.93
C PRO A 454 -11.90 -27.91 -29.41
N ALA A 455 -11.75 -26.64 -29.02
CA ALA A 455 -12.65 -25.60 -29.47
C ALA A 455 -12.59 -25.53 -31.00
N VAL A 456 -13.72 -25.77 -31.67
CA VAL A 456 -13.95 -25.53 -33.11
C VAL A 456 -13.97 -24.01 -33.44
N TYR A 457 -13.56 -23.16 -32.51
CA TYR A 457 -13.39 -21.75 -32.73
C TYR A 457 -11.98 -21.35 -32.36
N SER A 458 -11.12 -21.36 -33.37
CA SER A 458 -9.95 -20.49 -33.43
C SER A 458 -10.44 -19.05 -33.31
N ILE A 459 -10.52 -18.53 -32.08
CA ILE A 459 -10.53 -17.08 -31.90
C ILE A 459 -9.08 -16.67 -32.15
N SER A 460 -8.81 -16.25 -33.39
CA SER A 460 -7.62 -15.47 -33.69
C SER A 460 -7.53 -14.36 -32.64
N PRO A 461 -6.35 -14.14 -32.00
CA PRO A 461 -6.20 -13.01 -31.10
C PRO A 461 -6.60 -11.78 -31.89
N ASN A 462 -7.55 -11.01 -31.34
CA ASN A 462 -8.10 -9.82 -31.98
C ASN A 462 -6.94 -8.84 -32.19
N GLN A 463 -6.28 -8.91 -33.33
CA GLN A 463 -5.34 -7.91 -33.84
C GLN A 463 -6.15 -6.72 -34.36
N GLN A 464 -7.01 -6.17 -33.52
CA GLN A 464 -7.48 -4.82 -33.77
C GLN A 464 -6.33 -3.89 -33.38
N PRO A 465 -5.71 -3.17 -34.33
CA PRO A 465 -4.81 -2.09 -33.96
C PRO A 465 -5.61 -1.13 -33.09
N VAL A 466 -5.06 -0.81 -31.93
CA VAL A 466 -5.58 0.24 -31.06
C VAL A 466 -5.74 1.49 -31.92
N SER A 467 -6.98 1.96 -32.08
CA SER A 467 -7.26 3.17 -32.84
C SER A 467 -6.70 4.34 -32.05
N THR A 468 -5.53 4.83 -32.44
CA THR A 468 -5.06 6.16 -32.04
C THR A 468 -6.06 7.19 -32.57
N PRO A 469 -6.55 8.11 -31.72
CA PRO A 469 -7.48 9.15 -32.16
C PRO A 469 -6.81 10.03 -33.23
N PRO A 470 -7.59 10.60 -34.17
CA PRO A 470 -7.05 11.46 -35.22
C PRO A 470 -6.36 12.69 -34.63
N PRO A 471 -5.23 13.18 -35.19
CA PRO A 471 -4.37 14.20 -34.58
C PRO A 471 -4.97 15.61 -34.41
N ASN A 472 -6.19 15.87 -34.89
CA ASN A 472 -6.69 17.23 -35.10
C ASN A 472 -8.04 17.53 -34.44
N ALA A 473 -8.25 17.07 -33.21
CA ALA A 473 -9.41 17.48 -32.43
C ALA A 473 -9.03 17.74 -30.98
N ILE A 474 -8.50 18.93 -30.68
CA ILE A 474 -8.72 19.72 -29.45
C ILE A 474 -8.09 21.10 -29.69
N GLY A 475 -8.90 22.14 -29.49
CA GLY A 475 -8.46 23.53 -29.55
C GLY A 475 -7.45 23.86 -28.45
N ASN A 476 -6.55 24.78 -28.79
CA ASN A 476 -5.51 25.43 -27.96
C ASN A 476 -5.41 24.98 -26.49
N SER A 477 -4.47 24.08 -26.22
CA SER A 477 -4.00 23.80 -24.86
C SER A 477 -2.93 24.82 -24.45
N HIS A 478 -3.07 25.39 -23.27
CA HIS A 478 -2.01 26.17 -22.63
C HIS A 478 -0.98 25.23 -21.99
N CYS A 479 0.29 25.45 -22.37
CA CYS A 479 1.53 24.97 -21.76
C CYS A 479 1.92 23.49 -22.01
N GLN A 480 3.15 23.35 -22.50
CA GLN A 480 3.75 22.19 -23.17
C GLN A 480 4.01 21.00 -22.23
N GLY A 481 3.56 19.81 -22.63
CA GLY A 481 4.11 18.54 -22.17
C GLY A 481 5.07 18.00 -23.22
N GLU A 482 6.26 17.55 -22.83
CA GLU A 482 7.23 16.94 -23.74
C GLU A 482 6.83 15.49 -24.07
N ASP A 483 7.00 15.13 -25.34
CA ASP A 483 6.69 13.82 -25.92
C ASP A 483 7.82 12.82 -25.58
N THR A 484 7.54 11.83 -24.74
CA THR A 484 8.54 10.86 -24.23
C THR A 484 8.69 9.61 -25.12
N THR A 485 8.35 9.69 -26.41
CA THR A 485 8.49 8.55 -27.34
C THR A 485 9.90 8.36 -27.88
N VAL A 486 10.83 9.29 -27.61
CA VAL A 486 12.25 9.16 -27.96
C VAL A 486 13.00 8.60 -26.76
N TYR A 487 13.68 7.46 -26.94
CA TYR A 487 14.63 6.93 -25.95
C TYR A 487 15.76 7.95 -25.77
N VAL A 488 15.75 8.66 -24.65
CA VAL A 488 16.85 9.53 -24.23
C VAL A 488 17.73 8.72 -23.27
N PRO A 489 18.99 8.43 -23.63
CA PRO A 489 19.93 7.80 -22.69
C PRO A 489 20.07 8.69 -21.44
N PRO A 490 20.36 8.11 -20.26
CA PRO A 490 20.43 8.86 -19.02
C PRO A 490 21.43 10.01 -19.14
N GLN A 491 20.98 11.24 -18.88
CA GLN A 491 21.82 12.45 -18.95
C GLN A 491 23.08 12.25 -18.11
N THR A 492 24.24 12.56 -18.70
CA THR A 492 25.52 12.48 -17.97
C THR A 492 25.48 13.41 -16.76
N ASP A 493 26.00 12.97 -15.61
CA ASP A 493 26.08 13.82 -14.41
C ASP A 493 26.83 15.13 -14.72
N ARG A 494 26.27 16.26 -14.26
CA ARG A 494 26.77 17.60 -14.61
C ARG A 494 28.23 17.83 -14.22
N ILE A 495 28.73 17.20 -13.16
CA ILE A 495 30.14 17.32 -12.76
C ILE A 495 31.05 16.66 -13.79
N THR A 496 30.63 15.49 -14.30
CA THR A 496 31.35 14.77 -15.36
C THR A 496 31.34 15.57 -16.67
N LEU A 497 30.19 16.17 -17.01
CA LEU A 497 30.02 17.04 -18.18
C LEU A 497 30.93 18.28 -18.12
N LEU A 498 30.99 18.97 -16.98
CA LEU A 498 31.90 20.11 -16.79
C LEU A 498 33.37 19.71 -16.93
N HIS A 499 33.75 18.53 -16.43
CA HIS A 499 35.10 18.00 -16.62
C HIS A 499 35.42 17.72 -18.10
N CYS A 500 34.48 17.13 -18.85
CA CYS A 500 34.63 16.93 -20.28
C CYS A 500 34.74 18.27 -21.04
N VAL A 501 33.97 19.29 -20.65
CA VAL A 501 34.07 20.64 -21.22
C VAL A 501 35.47 21.23 -21.02
N GLU A 502 36.05 21.11 -19.82
CA GLU A 502 37.41 21.58 -19.54
C GLU A 502 38.46 20.84 -20.38
N ILE A 503 38.33 19.52 -20.53
CA ILE A 503 39.21 18.72 -21.39
C ILE A 503 39.10 19.20 -22.84
N LEU A 504 37.88 19.39 -23.36
CA LEU A 504 37.65 19.85 -24.73
C LEU A 504 38.24 21.25 -24.96
N ARG A 505 38.02 22.20 -24.03
CA ARG A 505 38.62 23.55 -24.09
C ARG A 505 40.14 23.53 -24.11
N SER A 506 40.76 22.61 -23.34
CA SER A 506 42.20 22.41 -23.39
C SER A 506 42.69 21.95 -24.78
N GLY A 507 41.88 21.14 -25.47
CA GLY A 507 42.12 20.68 -26.84
C GLY A 507 41.98 21.76 -27.90
N ILE A 508 41.00 22.66 -27.74
CA ILE A 508 40.76 23.79 -28.67
C ILE A 508 42.01 24.66 -28.80
N SER A 509 42.68 24.95 -27.69
CA SER A 509 43.94 25.72 -27.69
C SER A 509 45.10 25.03 -28.43
N ARG A 510 44.99 23.73 -28.72
CA ARG A 510 46.04 22.87 -29.31
C ARG A 510 45.75 22.45 -30.76
N GLY A 511 44.62 22.90 -31.32
CA GLY A 511 44.26 22.67 -32.73
C GLY A 511 43.49 21.38 -33.01
N VAL A 512 43.10 21.22 -34.28
CA VAL A 512 42.10 20.25 -34.77
C VAL A 512 42.42 18.80 -34.42
N GLU A 513 43.69 18.38 -34.52
CA GLU A 513 44.08 16.99 -34.24
C GLU A 513 43.98 16.65 -32.74
N ALA A 514 44.17 17.62 -31.85
CA ALA A 514 43.97 17.43 -30.42
C ALA A 514 42.47 17.27 -30.08
N ILE A 515 41.60 18.04 -30.75
CA ILE A 515 40.15 17.92 -30.62
C ILE A 515 39.70 16.52 -31.05
N LYS A 516 40.15 16.03 -32.21
CA LYS A 516 39.84 14.67 -32.68
C LYS A 516 40.31 13.60 -31.68
N GLY A 517 41.52 13.74 -31.14
CA GLY A 517 42.06 12.80 -30.15
C GLY A 517 41.29 12.75 -28.83
N ILE A 518 40.68 13.87 -28.42
CA ILE A 518 39.81 13.94 -27.24
C ILE A 518 38.46 13.28 -27.54
N LEU A 519 37.81 13.67 -28.64
CA LEU A 519 36.48 13.17 -29.00
C LEU A 519 36.47 11.65 -29.23
N LYS A 520 37.55 11.08 -29.80
CA LYS A 520 37.71 9.63 -29.97
C LYS A 520 37.60 8.82 -28.68
N ARG A 521 37.73 9.42 -27.50
CA ARG A 521 37.61 8.71 -26.21
C ARG A 521 36.18 8.66 -25.68
N TRP A 522 35.24 9.31 -26.36
CA TRP A 522 33.86 9.49 -25.92
C TRP A 522 32.87 8.89 -26.92
N GLN A 523 31.75 8.39 -26.42
CA GLN A 523 30.58 8.01 -27.22
C GLN A 523 29.89 9.25 -27.77
N SER A 524 29.12 9.08 -28.85
CA SER A 524 28.43 10.14 -29.59
C SER A 524 27.57 10.99 -28.67
N ASP A 525 26.81 10.36 -27.76
CA ASP A 525 25.95 11.06 -26.81
C ASP A 525 26.75 12.01 -25.90
N LEU A 526 27.84 11.54 -25.32
CA LEU A 526 28.71 12.37 -24.46
C LEU A 526 29.40 13.49 -25.25
N ARG A 527 29.74 13.27 -26.53
CA ARG A 527 30.29 14.32 -27.40
C ARG A 527 29.28 15.44 -27.61
N TRP A 528 28.03 15.09 -27.90
CA TRP A 528 26.94 16.05 -28.10
C TRP A 528 26.61 16.81 -26.82
N GLU A 529 26.44 16.12 -25.70
CA GLU A 529 26.17 16.77 -24.42
C GLU A 529 27.30 17.73 -24.02
N THR A 530 28.56 17.34 -24.22
CA THR A 530 29.72 18.19 -23.91
C THR A 530 29.77 19.44 -24.79
N VAL A 531 29.41 19.34 -26.08
CA VAL A 531 29.38 20.50 -26.98
C VAL A 531 28.23 21.45 -26.63
N LEU A 532 27.07 20.93 -26.25
CA LEU A 532 25.92 21.75 -25.82
C LEU A 532 26.23 22.51 -24.52
N GLU A 533 26.88 21.86 -23.55
CA GLU A 533 27.29 22.52 -22.30
C GLU A 533 28.44 23.52 -22.55
N LEU A 534 29.35 23.23 -23.50
CA LEU A 534 30.36 24.20 -23.95
C LEU A 534 29.72 25.42 -24.61
N GLU A 535 28.66 25.26 -25.40
CA GLU A 535 27.92 26.39 -25.98
C GLU A 535 27.29 27.25 -24.89
N ALA A 536 26.70 26.63 -23.87
CA ALA A 536 26.10 27.35 -22.74
C ALA A 536 27.11 28.15 -21.91
N ILE A 537 28.34 27.65 -21.75
CA ILE A 537 29.36 28.23 -20.85
C ILE A 537 30.37 29.12 -21.60
N ALA A 538 30.70 28.80 -22.85
CA ALA A 538 31.76 29.44 -23.62
C ALA A 538 31.48 29.45 -25.14
N ALA A 539 30.29 29.91 -25.55
CA ALA A 539 29.86 30.01 -26.95
C ALA A 539 30.92 30.61 -27.90
N ASN A 540 31.66 31.64 -27.46
CA ASN A 540 32.68 32.29 -28.29
C ASN A 540 33.83 31.35 -28.68
N GLU A 541 34.21 30.42 -27.80
CA GLU A 541 35.26 29.43 -28.09
C GLU A 541 34.75 28.38 -29.08
N LEU A 542 33.47 27.98 -28.96
CA LEU A 542 32.84 27.07 -29.92
C LEU A 542 32.77 27.70 -31.33
N ARG A 543 32.41 28.98 -31.44
CA ARG A 543 32.41 29.70 -32.75
C ARG A 543 33.81 29.74 -33.40
N LEU A 544 34.88 29.82 -32.60
CA LEU A 544 36.25 29.75 -33.13
C LEU A 544 36.58 28.34 -33.67
N VAL A 545 36.09 27.29 -33.01
CA VAL A 545 36.26 25.91 -33.49
C VAL A 545 35.49 25.68 -34.77
N GLU A 546 34.24 26.15 -34.86
CA GLU A 546 33.43 26.05 -36.08
C GLU A 546 34.08 26.74 -37.28
N ALA A 547 34.71 27.90 -37.05
CA ALA A 547 35.42 28.63 -38.09
C ALA A 547 36.71 27.91 -38.56
N GLN A 548 37.38 27.19 -37.65
CA GLN A 548 38.63 26.46 -37.94
C GLN A 548 38.38 25.04 -38.46
N VAL A 549 37.23 24.44 -38.12
CA VAL A 549 36.85 23.07 -38.47
C VAL A 549 35.42 23.11 -39.03
N PRO A 550 35.25 23.37 -40.33
CA PRO A 550 33.93 23.47 -40.96
C PRO A 550 33.07 22.21 -40.81
N GLU A 551 33.69 21.05 -40.57
CA GLU A 551 33.03 19.76 -40.37
C GLU A 551 32.98 19.33 -38.90
N PHE A 552 33.12 20.27 -37.95
CA PHE A 552 33.22 19.95 -36.51
C PHE A 552 32.07 19.08 -36.01
N TYR A 553 30.82 19.42 -36.37
CA TYR A 553 29.64 18.67 -35.96
C TYR A 553 29.59 17.25 -36.52
N SER A 554 30.16 17.03 -37.72
CA SER A 554 30.29 15.70 -38.28
C SER A 554 31.20 14.81 -37.43
N LEU A 555 32.23 15.37 -36.79
CA LEU A 555 33.16 14.64 -35.90
C LEU A 555 32.50 14.16 -34.59
N LEU A 556 31.31 14.65 -34.25
CA LEU A 556 30.57 14.19 -33.07
C LEU A 556 29.86 12.84 -33.30
N ASN A 557 29.71 12.42 -34.56
CA ASN A 557 29.17 11.10 -34.91
C ASN A 557 30.28 10.05 -34.93
N GLU A 558 30.08 8.93 -34.25
CA GLU A 558 30.99 7.78 -34.25
C GLU A 558 31.22 7.15 -35.63
N GLU A 559 30.28 7.27 -36.56
CA GLU A 559 30.46 6.81 -37.94
C GLU A 559 31.56 7.59 -38.68
N VAL A 560 31.76 8.86 -38.32
CA VAL A 560 32.75 9.77 -38.91
C VAL A 560 34.06 9.74 -38.11
N LEU A 561 33.97 9.62 -36.78
CA LEU A 561 35.11 9.55 -35.89
C LEU A 561 34.93 8.41 -34.88
N PRO A 562 35.38 7.18 -35.21
CA PRO A 562 35.19 6.00 -34.36
C PRO A 562 35.86 6.14 -33.00
N MET A 563 35.24 5.57 -31.96
CA MET A 563 35.81 5.57 -30.62
C MET A 563 37.07 4.69 -30.54
N GLU A 564 38.11 5.15 -29.84
CA GLU A 564 39.26 4.31 -29.47
C GLU A 564 38.88 3.32 -28.37
N GLY A 565 38.84 2.02 -28.72
CA GLY A 565 38.70 0.91 -27.75
C GLY A 565 37.31 0.28 -27.61
N GLY A 566 36.41 0.50 -28.59
CA GLY A 566 35.10 -0.16 -28.68
C GLY A 566 35.16 -1.61 -29.16
#